data_AF-A0A1X6PJG4-F1
#
_entry.id   AF-A0A1X6PJG4-F1
#
_cell.length_a   1.000
_cell.length_b   1.000
_cell.length_c   1.000
_cell.angle_alpha   90.00
_cell.angle_beta   90.00
_cell.angle_gamma   90.00
#
_symmetry.space_group_name_H-M   'P 1'
#
loop_
_entity.id
_entity.type
_entity.pdbx_description
1 polymer ?
#
loop_
_entity_poly.entity_id
_entity_poly.type
_entity_poly.pdbx_seq_one_letter_code
_entity_poly.pdbx_strand_id
1 'polypeptide(L)'
;MHVAAMGEKLSKELKDGFYKVRFVMSGSTNAAVDEAPEKTIDMIRKLLREDLDEDFLYTNVTSEVYPDTNLYWDKAVRATSSAIKSGADGAEVFLRSMVHLPSRKDASVYVRMRASIPVLRVKSHMHKWYGELIWAAFVAALMPINQVITLEVAKQLRKNHRYVLAALGRKACISAAIKLCTAIGAFGRIKEPTVAGDPEVIELTLGHFAFVTMKVRNMIERLAGERTVAPVGGDGHYSMWVEEVRFLHGELPKDAEAHDGLRLVDGSSSSRSLPWIGESSE
;
A
#
# COMPACT_ATOMS: atom_id res chain seq x y z
N MET A 1 -25.81 -4.57 44.70
CA MET A 1 -24.40 -5.00 44.89
C MET A 1 -24.00 -6.26 44.10
N HIS A 2 -24.81 -6.78 43.15
CA HIS A 2 -24.51 -8.06 42.49
C HIS A 2 -23.82 -7.98 41.11
N VAL A 3 -23.77 -6.79 40.47
CA VAL A 3 -23.23 -6.63 39.10
C VAL A 3 -21.72 -6.41 39.08
N ALA A 4 -21.17 -5.70 40.07
CA ALA A 4 -19.73 -5.44 40.17
C ALA A 4 -18.90 -6.71 40.45
N ALA A 5 -19.41 -7.60 41.30
CA ALA A 5 -18.75 -8.87 41.64
C ALA A 5 -18.75 -9.88 40.46
N MET A 6 -19.74 -9.80 39.56
CA MET A 6 -19.81 -10.66 38.37
C MET A 6 -18.81 -10.20 37.29
N GLY A 7 -18.57 -8.89 37.17
CA GLY A 7 -17.57 -8.31 36.27
C GLY A 7 -16.12 -8.63 36.69
N GLU A 8 -15.82 -8.62 37.99
CA GLU A 8 -14.49 -9.04 38.49
C GLU A 8 -14.25 -10.54 38.33
N LYS A 9 -15.28 -11.37 38.52
CA LYS A 9 -15.17 -12.83 38.36
C LYS A 9 -14.97 -13.24 36.90
N LEU A 10 -15.70 -12.61 35.97
CA LEU A 10 -15.51 -12.78 34.52
C LEU A 10 -14.14 -12.26 34.06
N SER A 11 -13.65 -11.14 34.61
CA SER A 11 -12.31 -10.59 34.31
C SER A 11 -11.18 -11.49 34.79
N LYS A 12 -11.34 -12.16 35.94
CA LYS A 12 -10.38 -13.19 36.42
C LYS A 12 -10.45 -14.49 35.63
N GLU A 13 -11.64 -14.99 35.30
CA GLU A 13 -11.81 -16.21 34.52
C GLU A 13 -11.32 -16.06 33.06
N LEU A 14 -11.46 -14.87 32.45
CA LEU A 14 -10.88 -14.54 31.14
C LEU A 14 -9.35 -14.42 31.16
N LYS A 15 -8.76 -14.02 32.29
CA LYS A 15 -7.30 -13.90 32.45
C LYS A 15 -6.60 -15.24 32.68
N ASP A 16 -7.20 -16.14 33.47
CA ASP A 16 -6.48 -17.35 33.91
C ASP A 16 -6.83 -18.64 33.14
N GLY A 17 -8.03 -18.75 32.55
CA GLY A 17 -8.48 -19.98 31.88
C GLY A 17 -8.29 -19.99 30.36
N PHE A 18 -8.49 -18.84 29.70
CA PHE A 18 -8.57 -18.78 28.24
C PHE A 18 -7.21 -18.58 27.54
N TYR A 19 -6.23 -17.98 28.22
CA TYR A 19 -4.87 -17.78 27.69
C TYR A 19 -4.04 -19.08 27.69
N LYS A 20 -4.29 -20.01 28.61
CA LYS A 20 -3.59 -21.31 28.66
C LYS A 20 -3.96 -22.27 27.54
N VAL A 21 -5.15 -22.14 26.94
CA VAL A 21 -5.70 -23.17 26.05
C VAL A 21 -5.27 -23.00 24.58
N ARG A 22 -4.50 -21.95 24.21
CA ARG A 22 -4.11 -21.72 22.81
C ARG A 22 -2.62 -21.74 22.46
N PHE A 23 -1.73 -21.91 23.43
CA PHE A 23 -0.31 -22.18 23.18
C PHE A 23 0.08 -23.65 23.34
N VAL A 24 -0.91 -24.55 23.47
CA VAL A 24 -0.70 -26.00 23.45
C VAL A 24 -1.16 -26.56 22.10
N MET A 25 -0.48 -26.18 21.02
CA MET A 25 -0.38 -27.03 19.83
C MET A 25 1.11 -27.18 19.48
N SER A 26 1.66 -28.24 20.08
CA SER A 26 2.90 -28.99 19.80
C SER A 26 4.17 -28.23 19.40
N GLY A 27 5.17 -28.31 20.29
CA GLY A 27 6.59 -28.15 19.96
C GLY A 27 7.29 -27.18 20.90
N SER A 28 8.07 -27.72 21.83
CA SER A 28 8.93 -27.04 22.80
C SER A 28 9.42 -25.62 22.43
N THR A 29 8.90 -24.59 23.09
CA THR A 29 9.64 -23.34 23.33
C THR A 29 9.15 -22.65 24.59
N ASN A 30 10.12 -22.11 25.34
CA ASN A 30 10.03 -21.45 26.64
C ASN A 30 8.81 -20.55 26.83
N ALA A 31 8.24 -20.60 28.04
CA ALA A 31 7.15 -19.77 28.56
C ALA A 31 7.51 -18.28 28.75
N ALA A 32 8.18 -17.66 27.76
CA ALA A 32 8.72 -16.32 27.84
C ALA A 32 8.12 -15.33 26.81
N VAL A 33 7.04 -15.69 26.11
CA VAL A 33 6.37 -14.77 25.16
C VAL A 33 4.85 -14.75 25.39
N ASP A 34 4.43 -14.47 26.63
CA ASP A 34 3.08 -13.94 26.89
C ASP A 34 3.06 -12.43 26.56
N GLU A 35 3.36 -12.07 25.31
CA GLU A 35 3.10 -10.72 24.83
C GLU A 35 1.60 -10.55 24.54
N ALA A 36 1.02 -9.45 25.01
CA ALA A 36 -0.38 -9.13 24.73
C ALA A 36 -0.62 -9.18 23.20
N PRO A 37 -1.75 -9.77 22.73
CA PRO A 37 -2.03 -9.92 21.29
C PRO A 37 -1.89 -8.62 20.49
N GLU A 38 -2.13 -7.46 21.12
CA GLU A 38 -1.91 -6.14 20.54
C GLU A 38 -0.45 -5.89 20.15
N LYS A 39 0.49 -6.13 21.06
CA LYS A 39 1.93 -5.91 20.83
C LYS A 39 2.46 -6.82 19.73
N THR A 40 2.04 -8.08 19.74
CA THR A 40 2.37 -9.03 18.68
C THR A 40 1.85 -8.54 17.33
N ILE A 41 0.58 -8.13 17.26
CA ILE A 41 -0.02 -7.62 16.02
C ILE A 41 0.64 -6.30 15.56
N ASP A 42 1.08 -5.44 16.48
CA ASP A 42 1.84 -4.23 16.16
C ASP A 42 3.22 -4.55 15.58
N MET A 43 3.94 -5.52 16.15
CA MET A 43 5.23 -5.98 15.63
C MET A 43 5.08 -6.55 14.22
N ILE A 44 4.07 -7.40 14.00
CA ILE A 44 3.77 -7.97 12.68
C ILE A 44 3.49 -6.85 11.66
N ARG A 45 2.68 -5.86 12.04
CA ARG A 45 2.35 -4.72 11.17
C ARG A 45 3.57 -3.88 10.83
N LYS A 46 4.49 -3.69 11.78
CA LYS A 46 5.75 -3.00 11.56
C LYS A 46 6.61 -3.73 10.53
N LEU A 47 6.89 -5.01 10.75
CA LEU A 47 7.70 -5.83 9.83
C LEU A 47 7.08 -5.91 8.43
N LEU A 48 5.76 -6.09 8.34
CA LEU A 48 5.06 -6.11 7.07
C LEU A 48 5.17 -4.76 6.33
N ARG A 49 5.11 -3.64 7.07
CA ARG A 49 5.27 -2.32 6.48
C ARG A 49 6.70 -2.13 5.96
N GLU A 50 7.70 -2.52 6.73
CA GLU A 50 9.12 -2.41 6.34
C GLU A 50 9.39 -3.21 5.05
N ASP A 51 8.90 -4.45 4.95
CA ASP A 51 9.01 -5.28 3.74
C ASP A 51 8.33 -4.66 2.50
N LEU A 52 7.18 -4.00 2.67
CA LEU A 52 6.50 -3.29 1.57
C LEU A 52 7.22 -2.00 1.16
N ASP A 53 7.72 -1.25 2.14
CA ASP A 53 8.49 -0.03 1.89
C ASP A 53 9.80 -0.41 1.15
N GLU A 54 10.51 -1.46 1.56
CA GLU A 54 11.73 -1.95 0.88
C GLU A 54 11.50 -2.34 -0.58
N ASP A 55 10.44 -3.11 -0.89
CA ASP A 55 10.10 -3.45 -2.28
C ASP A 55 9.93 -2.18 -3.12
N PHE A 56 9.13 -1.23 -2.64
CA PHE A 56 8.88 0.03 -3.33
C PHE A 56 10.16 0.88 -3.47
N LEU A 57 11.03 0.86 -2.47
CA LEU A 57 12.27 1.62 -2.49
C LEU A 57 13.26 1.09 -3.53
N TYR A 58 13.39 -0.23 -3.66
CA TYR A 58 14.54 -0.83 -4.36
C TYR A 58 14.18 -1.61 -5.61
N THR A 59 12.92 -1.99 -5.84
CA THR A 59 12.61 -2.81 -7.00
C THR A 59 12.86 -2.08 -8.33
N ASN A 60 13.41 -2.82 -9.29
CA ASN A 60 13.53 -2.41 -10.69
C ASN A 60 12.58 -3.22 -11.59
N VAL A 61 11.60 -3.90 -11.02
CA VAL A 61 10.62 -4.73 -11.73
C VAL A 61 9.22 -4.19 -11.48
N THR A 62 8.49 -3.87 -12.56
CA THR A 62 7.13 -3.33 -12.46
C THR A 62 6.19 -4.18 -11.60
N SER A 63 6.20 -5.52 -11.75
CA SER A 63 5.30 -6.42 -11.01
C SER A 63 5.54 -6.45 -9.49
N GLU A 64 6.70 -6.04 -9.01
CA GLU A 64 7.06 -6.08 -7.59
C GLU A 64 6.62 -4.82 -6.82
N VAL A 65 6.30 -3.73 -7.53
CA VAL A 65 5.91 -2.45 -6.90
C VAL A 65 4.62 -2.56 -6.10
N TYR A 66 3.69 -3.38 -6.57
CA TYR A 66 2.39 -3.54 -5.93
C TYR A 66 2.01 -5.02 -5.88
N PRO A 67 2.08 -5.66 -4.70
CA PRO A 67 1.78 -7.08 -4.60
C PRO A 67 0.29 -7.34 -4.82
N ASP A 68 -0.05 -8.42 -5.50
CA ASP A 68 -1.42 -8.96 -5.54
C ASP A 68 -1.84 -9.52 -4.16
N THR A 69 -3.04 -10.08 -4.07
CA THR A 69 -3.54 -10.62 -2.79
C THR A 69 -2.74 -11.84 -2.29
N ASN A 70 -2.26 -12.70 -3.19
CA ASN A 70 -1.51 -13.90 -2.80
C ASN A 70 -0.11 -13.51 -2.31
N LEU A 71 0.62 -12.71 -3.09
CA LEU A 71 1.93 -12.22 -2.70
C LEU A 71 1.86 -11.38 -1.42
N TYR A 72 0.80 -10.57 -1.25
CA TYR A 72 0.60 -9.80 -0.03
C TYR A 72 0.29 -10.70 1.18
N TRP A 73 -0.46 -11.80 0.99
CA TRP A 73 -0.66 -12.80 2.03
C TRP A 73 0.66 -13.46 2.42
N ASP A 74 1.47 -13.88 1.46
CA ASP A 74 2.78 -14.50 1.71
C ASP A 74 3.72 -13.55 2.48
N LYS A 75 3.71 -12.26 2.13
CA LYS A 75 4.42 -11.21 2.89
C LYS A 75 3.92 -11.11 4.33
N ALA A 76 2.61 -11.13 4.54
CA ALA A 76 2.03 -11.13 5.89
C ALA A 76 2.41 -12.40 6.69
N VAL A 77 2.47 -13.57 6.04
CA VAL A 77 2.93 -14.82 6.66
C VAL A 77 4.40 -14.72 7.05
N ARG A 78 5.28 -14.21 6.17
CA ARG A 78 6.71 -14.00 6.49
C ARG A 78 6.93 -13.02 7.65
N ALA A 79 6.25 -11.88 7.63
CA ALA A 79 6.29 -10.90 8.72
C ALA A 79 5.78 -11.50 10.04
N THR A 80 4.72 -12.30 9.97
CA THR A 80 4.18 -13.01 11.14
C THR A 80 5.18 -14.04 11.66
N SER A 81 5.71 -14.88 10.79
CA SER A 81 6.69 -15.92 11.14
C SER A 81 7.91 -15.32 11.84
N SER A 82 8.38 -14.18 11.35
CA SER A 82 9.49 -13.44 11.96
C SER A 82 9.14 -12.86 13.33
N ALA A 83 7.93 -12.32 13.50
CA ALA A 83 7.49 -11.74 14.77
C ALA A 83 7.28 -12.78 15.87
N ILE A 84 6.64 -13.92 15.56
CA ILE A 84 6.25 -14.94 16.56
C ILE A 84 7.17 -16.17 16.57
N LYS A 85 8.18 -16.22 15.70
CA LYS A 85 9.20 -17.28 15.62
C LYS A 85 8.63 -18.69 15.50
N SER A 86 7.56 -18.85 14.74
CA SER A 86 6.77 -20.10 14.66
C SER A 86 6.93 -20.88 13.35
N GLY A 87 7.80 -20.44 12.43
CA GLY A 87 7.79 -20.95 11.04
C GLY A 87 6.55 -20.49 10.25
N ALA A 88 6.46 -20.89 8.98
CA ALA A 88 5.39 -20.45 8.07
C ALA A 88 4.02 -21.03 8.48
N ASP A 89 3.95 -22.33 8.75
CA ASP A 89 2.71 -23.01 9.15
C ASP A 89 2.12 -22.41 10.43
N GLY A 90 2.96 -22.18 11.44
CA GLY A 90 2.53 -21.54 12.69
C GLY A 90 2.04 -20.10 12.47
N ALA A 91 2.65 -19.37 11.54
CA ALA A 91 2.26 -18.02 11.19
C ALA A 91 0.89 -17.99 10.48
N GLU A 92 0.64 -18.91 9.56
CA GLU A 92 -0.67 -19.04 8.92
C GLU A 92 -1.77 -19.39 9.93
N VAL A 93 -1.50 -20.34 10.83
CA VAL A 93 -2.42 -20.70 11.91
C VAL A 93 -2.72 -19.49 12.77
N PHE A 94 -1.70 -18.71 13.15
CA PHE A 94 -1.88 -17.48 13.92
C PHE A 94 -2.75 -16.46 13.17
N LEU A 95 -2.45 -16.15 11.91
CA LEU A 95 -3.20 -15.17 11.11
C LEU A 95 -4.67 -15.56 10.93
N ARG A 96 -4.97 -16.87 10.86
CA ARG A 96 -6.34 -17.40 10.77
C ARG A 96 -7.02 -17.50 12.14
N SER A 97 -6.28 -17.40 13.23
CA SER A 97 -6.82 -17.49 14.60
C SER A 97 -7.62 -16.25 15.00
N MET A 98 -8.49 -16.42 16.00
CA MET A 98 -9.29 -15.32 16.57
C MET A 98 -8.54 -14.66 17.73
N VAL A 99 -8.28 -13.36 17.65
CA VAL A 99 -7.71 -12.55 18.72
C VAL A 99 -8.77 -11.61 19.31
N HIS A 100 -8.55 -11.18 20.55
CA HIS A 100 -9.36 -10.14 21.18
C HIS A 100 -8.53 -8.85 21.20
N LEU A 101 -9.04 -7.81 20.55
CA LEU A 101 -8.39 -6.50 20.47
C LEU A 101 -9.36 -5.41 20.94
N PRO A 102 -8.87 -4.32 21.52
CA PRO A 102 -9.71 -3.21 21.97
C PRO A 102 -10.48 -2.64 20.78
N SER A 103 -11.75 -2.29 21.02
CA SER A 103 -12.62 -1.67 20.05
C SER A 103 -12.09 -0.30 19.68
N ARG A 104 -12.18 0.05 18.39
CA ARG A 104 -11.83 1.40 17.91
C ARG A 104 -12.74 2.49 18.49
N LYS A 105 -13.96 2.14 18.89
CA LYS A 105 -14.93 3.11 19.44
C LYS A 105 -14.78 3.30 20.95
N ASP A 106 -14.31 2.27 21.65
CA ASP A 106 -14.16 2.25 23.09
C ASP A 106 -13.06 1.24 23.48
N ALA A 107 -11.91 1.75 23.93
CA ALA A 107 -10.76 0.91 24.27
C ALA A 107 -11.01 -0.01 25.49
N SER A 108 -12.08 0.22 26.26
CA SER A 108 -12.48 -0.66 27.36
C SER A 108 -13.22 -1.92 26.90
N VAL A 109 -13.70 -1.94 25.64
CA VAL A 109 -14.46 -3.06 25.06
C VAL A 109 -13.57 -3.87 24.13
N TYR A 110 -13.41 -5.17 24.37
CA TYR A 110 -12.65 -6.06 23.49
C TYR A 110 -13.54 -6.69 22.42
N VAL A 111 -13.06 -6.69 21.18
CA VAL A 111 -13.73 -7.27 20.01
C VAL A 111 -12.96 -8.49 19.56
N ARG A 112 -13.68 -9.59 19.36
CA ARG A 112 -13.13 -10.83 18.81
C ARG A 112 -13.07 -10.73 17.28
N MET A 113 -11.89 -10.87 16.70
CA MET A 113 -11.70 -10.86 15.23
C MET A 113 -10.53 -11.75 14.79
N ARG A 114 -10.43 -12.07 13.50
CA ARG A 114 -9.25 -12.78 12.97
C ARG A 114 -8.01 -11.89 13.05
N ALA A 115 -6.87 -12.47 13.43
CA ALA A 115 -5.58 -11.77 13.50
C ALA A 115 -5.18 -11.14 12.15
N SER A 116 -5.53 -11.78 11.04
CA SER A 116 -5.27 -11.25 9.69
C SER A 116 -5.99 -9.93 9.40
N ILE A 117 -7.14 -9.65 10.00
CA ILE A 117 -7.90 -8.42 9.73
C ILE A 117 -7.09 -7.15 10.06
N PRO A 118 -6.56 -6.97 11.28
CA PRO A 118 -5.72 -5.80 11.59
C PRO A 118 -4.36 -5.84 10.87
N VAL A 119 -3.77 -7.02 10.64
CA VAL A 119 -2.47 -7.15 9.94
C VAL A 119 -2.59 -6.69 8.49
N LEU A 120 -3.58 -7.21 7.74
CA LEU A 120 -3.74 -6.92 6.32
C LEU A 120 -4.17 -5.47 6.04
N ARG A 121 -4.58 -4.69 7.06
CA ARG A 121 -4.88 -3.26 6.92
C ARG A 121 -3.66 -2.39 6.66
N VAL A 122 -2.43 -2.89 6.85
CA VAL A 122 -1.18 -2.15 6.61
C VAL A 122 -1.16 -1.52 5.22
N LYS A 123 -1.32 -2.32 4.17
CA LYS A 123 -1.39 -1.87 2.77
C LYS A 123 -2.45 -0.78 2.55
N SER A 124 -3.65 -0.94 3.10
CA SER A 124 -4.71 0.07 2.96
C SER A 124 -4.35 1.39 3.65
N HIS A 125 -3.75 1.34 4.84
CA HIS A 125 -3.32 2.54 5.57
C HIS A 125 -2.16 3.25 4.86
N MET A 126 -1.17 2.51 4.37
CA MET A 126 -0.07 3.06 3.57
C MET A 126 -0.60 3.74 2.32
N HIS A 127 -1.47 3.07 1.56
CA HIS A 127 -1.98 3.60 0.29
C HIS A 127 -2.89 4.81 0.47
N LYS A 128 -3.58 4.93 1.61
CA LYS A 128 -4.33 6.13 1.96
C LYS A 128 -3.35 7.31 2.14
N TRP A 129 -2.32 7.12 2.96
CA TRP A 129 -1.31 8.16 3.20
C TRP A 129 -0.57 8.56 1.92
N TYR A 130 -0.10 7.60 1.12
CA TYR A 130 0.50 7.88 -0.18
C TYR A 130 -0.45 8.63 -1.11
N GLY A 131 -1.73 8.22 -1.17
CA GLY A 131 -2.73 8.88 -2.01
C GLY A 131 -2.94 10.36 -1.64
N GLU A 132 -3.02 10.67 -0.35
CA GLU A 132 -3.14 12.05 0.15
C GLU A 132 -1.89 12.88 -0.22
N LEU A 133 -0.70 12.31 -0.03
CA LEU A 133 0.57 12.95 -0.36
C LEU A 133 0.72 13.22 -1.86
N ILE A 134 0.48 12.19 -2.68
CA ILE A 134 0.54 12.26 -4.15
C ILE A 134 -0.43 13.31 -4.66
N TRP A 135 -1.67 13.30 -4.16
CA TRP A 135 -2.69 14.23 -4.60
C TRP A 135 -2.33 15.68 -4.27
N ALA A 136 -1.86 15.94 -3.05
CA ALA A 136 -1.45 17.28 -2.63
C ALA A 136 -0.31 17.81 -3.51
N ALA A 137 0.70 16.98 -3.78
CA ALA A 137 1.84 17.35 -4.63
C ALA A 137 1.44 17.57 -6.09
N PHE A 138 0.55 16.73 -6.62
CA PHE A 138 0.01 16.90 -7.97
C PHE A 138 -0.74 18.23 -8.13
N VAL A 139 -1.65 18.54 -7.21
CA VAL A 139 -2.42 19.80 -7.25
C VAL A 139 -1.50 21.01 -7.16
N ALA A 140 -0.51 20.98 -6.25
CA ALA A 140 0.44 22.08 -6.07
C ALA A 140 1.30 22.34 -7.31
N ALA A 141 1.63 21.30 -8.08
CA ALA A 141 2.40 21.43 -9.32
C ALA A 141 1.53 21.78 -10.55
N LEU A 142 0.25 21.42 -10.53
CA LEU A 142 -0.68 21.63 -11.65
C LEU A 142 -1.34 23.02 -11.61
N MET A 143 -1.74 23.47 -10.42
CA MET A 143 -2.62 24.63 -10.26
C MET A 143 -1.85 25.86 -9.76
N PRO A 144 -2.32 27.07 -10.11
CA PRO A 144 -1.87 28.29 -9.43
C PRO A 144 -2.11 28.20 -7.92
N ILE A 145 -1.32 28.96 -7.15
CA ILE A 145 -1.40 29.00 -5.69
C ILE A 145 -2.84 29.33 -5.24
N ASN A 146 -3.33 28.60 -4.22
CA ASN A 146 -4.67 28.71 -3.64
C ASN A 146 -5.84 28.32 -4.57
N GLN A 147 -5.57 27.71 -5.73
CA GLN A 147 -6.63 27.12 -6.55
C GLN A 147 -6.84 25.64 -6.24
N VAL A 148 -8.07 25.19 -6.45
CA VAL A 148 -8.49 23.79 -6.28
C VAL A 148 -8.97 23.22 -7.60
N ILE A 149 -8.85 21.91 -7.76
CA ILE A 149 -9.42 21.21 -8.92
C ILE A 149 -10.94 21.17 -8.76
N THR A 150 -11.63 21.94 -9.61
CA THR A 150 -13.10 21.92 -9.71
C THR A 150 -13.59 20.72 -10.52
N LEU A 151 -14.90 20.45 -10.50
CA LEU A 151 -15.51 19.40 -11.33
C LEU A 151 -15.21 19.58 -12.83
N GLU A 152 -15.22 20.82 -13.33
CA GLU A 152 -14.93 21.12 -14.73
C GLU A 152 -13.45 20.85 -15.07
N VAL A 153 -12.53 21.26 -14.18
CA VAL A 153 -11.10 20.97 -14.34
C VAL A 153 -10.84 19.46 -14.27
N ALA A 154 -11.50 18.75 -13.37
CA ALA A 154 -11.40 17.29 -13.27
C ALA A 154 -11.84 16.61 -14.58
N LYS A 155 -12.97 17.03 -15.17
CA LYS A 155 -13.42 16.51 -16.48
C LYS A 155 -12.43 16.82 -17.60
N GLN A 156 -11.83 18.00 -17.61
CA GLN A 156 -10.80 18.37 -18.59
C GLN A 156 -9.53 17.52 -18.43
N LEU A 157 -9.08 17.29 -17.19
CA LEU A 157 -7.94 16.43 -16.90
C LEU A 157 -8.20 14.97 -17.26
N ARG A 158 -9.44 14.50 -17.06
CA ARG A 158 -9.87 13.15 -17.40
C ARG A 158 -9.92 12.92 -18.91
N LYS A 159 -10.43 13.90 -19.65
CA LYS A 159 -10.53 13.87 -21.11
C LYS A 159 -9.15 13.64 -21.72
N ASN A 160 -9.03 12.64 -22.59
CA ASN A 160 -7.79 12.26 -23.27
C ASN A 160 -6.60 12.03 -22.32
N HIS A 161 -6.87 11.66 -21.06
CA HIS A 161 -5.85 11.39 -20.04
C HIS A 161 -4.85 12.57 -19.85
N ARG A 162 -5.34 13.80 -19.99
CA ARG A 162 -4.51 15.02 -19.87
C ARG A 162 -3.80 15.15 -18.52
N TYR A 163 -4.30 14.52 -17.46
CA TYR A 163 -3.63 14.46 -16.17
C TYR A 163 -2.23 13.84 -16.22
N VAL A 164 -1.92 13.00 -17.22
CA VAL A 164 -0.60 12.36 -17.37
C VAL A 164 0.01 12.54 -18.76
N LEU A 165 -0.79 12.65 -19.82
CA LEU A 165 -0.27 12.78 -21.20
C LEU A 165 0.03 14.21 -21.62
N ALA A 166 -0.65 15.21 -21.05
CA ALA A 166 -0.34 16.60 -21.35
C ALA A 166 0.93 17.03 -20.59
N ALA A 167 1.74 17.92 -21.18
CA ALA A 167 3.03 18.35 -20.62
C ALA A 167 2.94 18.79 -19.15
N LEU A 168 1.97 19.65 -18.80
CA LEU A 168 1.77 20.10 -17.42
C LEU A 168 1.28 18.99 -16.48
N GLY A 169 0.42 18.09 -16.99
CA GLY A 169 -0.06 16.92 -16.23
C GLY A 169 1.09 15.95 -15.92
N ARG A 170 1.91 15.63 -16.92
CA ARG A 170 3.12 14.82 -16.78
C ARG A 170 4.07 15.41 -15.73
N LYS A 171 4.37 16.70 -15.83
CA LYS A 171 5.20 17.42 -14.86
C LYS A 171 4.63 17.35 -13.45
N ALA A 172 3.32 17.48 -13.30
CA ALA A 172 2.66 17.36 -11.99
C ALA A 172 2.71 15.94 -11.42
N CYS A 173 2.58 14.89 -12.26
CA CYS A 173 2.77 13.50 -11.85
C CYS A 173 4.22 13.22 -11.43
N ILE A 174 5.22 13.75 -12.15
CA ILE A 174 6.64 13.64 -11.78
C ILE A 174 6.90 14.32 -10.44
N SER A 175 6.40 15.54 -10.24
CA SER A 175 6.48 16.24 -8.95
C SER A 175 5.86 15.44 -7.81
N ALA A 176 4.72 14.79 -8.05
CA ALA A 176 4.09 13.93 -7.07
C ALA A 176 4.92 12.66 -6.77
N ALA A 177 5.57 12.08 -7.78
CA ALA A 177 6.46 10.94 -7.61
C ALA A 177 7.73 11.31 -6.83
N ILE A 178 8.35 12.45 -7.12
CA ILE A 178 9.49 13.00 -6.36
C ILE A 178 9.11 13.20 -4.90
N LYS A 179 7.92 13.78 -4.65
CA LYS A 179 7.42 14.01 -3.30
C LYS A 179 7.21 12.70 -2.53
N LEU A 180 6.64 11.69 -3.18
CA LEU A 180 6.48 10.36 -2.59
C LEU A 180 7.84 9.74 -2.26
N CYS A 181 8.77 9.70 -3.23
CA CYS A 181 10.11 9.16 -3.05
C CYS A 181 10.84 9.84 -1.88
N THR A 182 10.78 11.16 -1.81
CA THR A 182 11.34 11.95 -0.69
C THR A 182 10.74 11.53 0.64
N ALA A 183 9.41 11.35 0.71
CA ALA A 183 8.72 11.06 1.96
C ALA A 183 8.97 9.63 2.49
N ILE A 184 9.28 8.68 1.60
CA ILE A 184 9.59 7.29 1.97
C ILE A 184 11.10 7.01 2.04
N GLY A 185 11.95 7.99 1.72
CA GLY A 185 13.41 7.83 1.76
C GLY A 185 14.05 7.26 0.48
N ALA A 186 13.33 7.23 -0.64
CA ALA A 186 13.81 6.73 -1.94
C ALA A 186 14.71 7.72 -2.69
N PHE A 187 15.58 8.46 -1.98
CA PHE A 187 16.41 9.52 -2.58
C PHE A 187 17.30 9.00 -3.71
N GLY A 188 17.72 7.74 -3.67
CA GLY A 188 18.51 7.12 -4.73
C GLY A 188 17.82 7.09 -6.10
N ARG A 189 16.48 7.22 -6.15
CA ARG A 189 15.69 7.32 -7.38
C ARG A 189 15.68 8.73 -7.97
N ILE A 190 16.15 9.74 -7.25
CA ILE A 190 16.16 11.14 -7.69
C ILE A 190 17.59 11.48 -8.12
N LYS A 191 17.79 11.85 -9.39
CA LYS A 191 19.09 12.18 -9.95
C LYS A 191 19.22 13.67 -10.16
N GLU A 192 20.16 14.25 -9.42
CA GLU A 192 20.54 15.65 -9.54
C GLU A 192 21.07 15.95 -10.96
N PRO A 193 20.80 17.14 -11.50
CA PRO A 193 21.39 17.59 -12.75
C PRO A 193 22.93 17.57 -12.68
N THR A 194 23.56 17.00 -13.70
CA THR A 194 25.03 17.01 -13.81
C THR A 194 25.57 18.26 -14.51
N VAL A 195 24.71 18.93 -15.29
CA VAL A 195 25.03 20.16 -16.02
C VAL A 195 24.02 21.25 -15.67
N ALA A 196 24.49 22.48 -15.50
CA ALA A 196 23.63 23.61 -15.21
C ALA A 196 22.64 23.86 -16.35
N GLY A 197 21.34 23.87 -16.02
CA GLY A 197 20.25 24.03 -16.99
C GLY A 197 19.48 22.74 -17.29
N ASP A 198 20.05 21.57 -16.97
CA ASP A 198 19.34 20.30 -17.11
C ASP A 198 18.31 20.11 -15.99
N PRO A 199 17.18 19.42 -16.26
CA PRO A 199 16.22 19.09 -15.24
C PRO A 199 16.72 17.95 -14.34
N GLU A 200 16.21 17.92 -13.11
CA GLU A 200 16.26 16.73 -12.27
C GLU A 200 15.56 15.55 -12.99
N VAL A 201 16.10 14.35 -12.87
CA VAL A 201 15.52 13.13 -13.44
C VAL A 201 15.14 12.16 -12.35
N ILE A 202 13.88 11.70 -12.34
CA ILE A 202 13.46 10.61 -11.47
C ILE A 202 13.55 9.26 -12.21
N GLU A 203 14.19 8.29 -11.57
CA GLU A 203 14.38 6.91 -12.04
C GLU A 203 13.38 5.96 -11.38
N LEU A 204 12.38 5.57 -12.15
CA LEU A 204 11.26 4.74 -11.70
C LEU A 204 11.09 3.53 -12.61
N THR A 205 10.45 2.47 -12.12
CA THR A 205 9.85 1.49 -13.04
C THR A 205 8.51 2.01 -13.57
N LEU A 206 8.00 1.40 -14.63
CA LEU A 206 6.63 1.68 -15.08
C LEU A 206 5.61 1.49 -13.95
N GLY A 207 5.79 0.47 -13.10
CA GLY A 207 4.96 0.17 -11.94
C GLY A 207 4.90 1.31 -10.91
N HIS A 208 6.03 1.95 -10.60
CA HIS A 208 6.07 3.09 -9.68
C HIS A 208 5.33 4.30 -10.26
N PHE A 209 5.58 4.61 -11.53
CA PHE A 209 4.92 5.74 -12.16
C PHE A 209 3.42 5.49 -12.29
N ALA A 210 3.01 4.28 -12.67
CA ALA A 210 1.61 3.85 -12.69
C ALA A 210 0.95 3.88 -11.31
N PHE A 211 1.70 3.58 -10.24
CA PHE A 211 1.18 3.73 -8.88
C PHE A 211 0.79 5.18 -8.58
N VAL A 212 1.65 6.13 -8.94
CA VAL A 212 1.40 7.57 -8.73
C VAL A 212 0.22 8.03 -9.58
N THR A 213 0.24 7.73 -10.87
CA THR A 213 -0.78 8.21 -11.81
C THR A 213 -2.14 7.56 -11.53
N MET A 214 -2.21 6.30 -11.07
CA MET A 214 -3.49 5.69 -10.68
C MET A 214 -4.14 6.41 -9.49
N LYS A 215 -3.33 6.94 -8.55
CA LYS A 215 -3.85 7.68 -7.39
C LYS A 215 -4.40 9.03 -7.84
N VAL A 216 -3.72 9.70 -8.75
CA VAL A 216 -4.19 10.92 -9.40
C VAL A 216 -5.48 10.66 -10.17
N ARG A 217 -5.50 9.64 -11.04
CA ARG A 217 -6.68 9.21 -11.82
C ARG A 217 -7.88 8.94 -10.91
N ASN A 218 -7.68 8.18 -9.84
CA ASN A 218 -8.74 7.85 -8.88
C ASN A 218 -9.36 9.12 -8.26
N MET A 219 -8.55 10.11 -7.88
CA MET A 219 -9.06 11.35 -7.32
C MET A 219 -9.79 12.21 -8.34
N ILE A 220 -9.27 12.28 -9.58
CA ILE A 220 -9.92 12.99 -10.69
C ILE A 220 -11.27 12.36 -11.01
N GLU A 221 -11.37 11.03 -11.12
CA GLU A 221 -12.62 10.33 -11.43
C GLU A 221 -13.66 10.51 -10.31
N ARG A 222 -13.23 10.58 -9.05
CA ARG A 222 -14.12 10.92 -7.91
C ARG A 222 -14.62 12.36 -7.99
N LEU A 223 -13.76 13.32 -8.34
CA LEU A 223 -14.15 14.73 -8.48
C LEU A 223 -15.01 14.98 -9.72
N ALA A 224 -14.82 14.22 -10.79
CA ALA A 224 -15.63 14.28 -12.00
C ALA A 224 -17.02 13.63 -11.83
N GLY A 225 -17.24 12.90 -10.73
CA GLY A 225 -18.48 12.17 -10.46
C GLY A 225 -18.59 10.82 -11.21
N GLU A 226 -17.49 10.34 -11.79
CA GLU A 226 -17.43 9.07 -12.54
C GLU A 226 -17.25 7.85 -11.63
N ARG A 227 -16.76 8.06 -10.41
CA ARG A 227 -16.71 7.03 -9.35
C ARG A 227 -17.50 7.45 -8.13
N THR A 228 -18.15 6.48 -7.51
CA THR A 228 -18.75 6.66 -6.20
C THR A 228 -17.66 6.95 -5.16
N VAL A 229 -18.02 7.70 -4.11
CA VAL A 229 -17.11 8.04 -3.00
C VAL A 229 -16.76 6.80 -2.15
N ALA A 230 -17.41 5.66 -2.39
CA ALA A 230 -17.19 4.42 -1.66
C ALA A 230 -15.72 3.95 -1.79
N PRO A 231 -15.10 3.50 -0.68
CA PRO A 231 -13.72 3.02 -0.73
C PRO A 231 -13.60 1.82 -1.67
N VAL A 232 -12.67 1.89 -2.61
CA VAL A 232 -12.21 0.71 -3.35
C VAL A 232 -11.43 -0.16 -2.36
N GLY A 233 -12.09 -1.18 -1.80
CA GLY A 233 -11.49 -2.14 -0.87
C GLY A 233 -10.80 -3.29 -1.60
N GLY A 234 -9.81 -3.91 -0.95
CA GLY A 234 -9.19 -5.16 -1.42
C GLY A 234 -8.49 -5.03 -2.78
N ASP A 235 -8.75 -6.00 -3.66
CA ASP A 235 -8.14 -6.13 -5.00
C ASP A 235 -8.52 -5.02 -5.98
N GLY A 236 -9.55 -4.21 -5.69
CA GLY A 236 -9.96 -3.16 -6.62
C GLY A 236 -8.84 -2.14 -6.90
N HIS A 237 -7.99 -1.83 -5.92
CA HIS A 237 -6.82 -0.98 -6.15
C HIS A 237 -5.71 -1.68 -6.95
N TYR A 238 -5.58 -3.00 -6.82
CA TYR A 238 -4.64 -3.77 -7.65
C TYR A 238 -5.09 -3.74 -9.11
N SER A 239 -6.36 -4.02 -9.38
CA SER A 239 -6.93 -3.95 -10.74
C SER A 239 -6.77 -2.56 -11.35
N MET A 240 -7.01 -1.50 -10.59
CA MET A 240 -6.76 -0.12 -11.05
C MET A 240 -5.30 0.13 -11.39
N TRP A 241 -4.37 -0.39 -10.59
CA TRP A 241 -2.95 -0.26 -10.86
C TRP A 241 -2.55 -1.04 -12.13
N VAL A 242 -3.06 -2.26 -12.32
CA VAL A 242 -2.83 -3.07 -13.52
C VAL A 242 -3.35 -2.37 -14.78
N GLU A 243 -4.56 -1.80 -14.73
CA GLU A 243 -5.12 -1.00 -15.82
C GLU A 243 -4.22 0.18 -16.17
N GLU A 244 -3.73 0.90 -15.16
CA GLU A 244 -2.87 2.05 -15.34
C GLU A 244 -1.50 1.66 -15.92
N VAL A 245 -0.89 0.58 -15.44
CA VAL A 245 0.35 0.03 -16.00
C VAL A 245 0.16 -0.30 -17.48
N ARG A 246 -0.94 -0.97 -17.85
CA ARG A 246 -1.22 -1.34 -19.24
C ARG A 246 -1.44 -0.12 -20.13
N PHE A 247 -2.21 0.85 -19.66
CA PHE A 247 -2.41 2.12 -20.35
C PHE A 247 -1.07 2.83 -20.60
N LEU A 248 -0.28 3.03 -19.55
CA LEU A 248 1.01 3.73 -19.67
C LEU A 248 2.04 2.93 -20.47
N HIS A 249 1.98 1.59 -20.48
CA HIS A 249 2.85 0.79 -21.34
C HIS A 249 2.67 1.12 -22.82
N GLY A 250 1.45 1.44 -23.25
CA GLY A 250 1.13 1.84 -24.62
C GLY A 250 1.56 3.27 -24.95
N GLU A 251 1.56 4.17 -23.96
CA GLU A 251 1.77 5.61 -24.15
C GLU A 251 3.20 6.10 -23.87
N LEU A 252 3.98 5.36 -23.06
CA LEU A 252 5.32 5.78 -22.63
C LEU A 252 6.44 5.16 -23.49
N PRO A 253 7.56 5.88 -23.71
CA PRO A 253 8.73 5.38 -24.43
C PRO A 253 9.22 4.03 -23.91
N LYS A 254 9.77 3.20 -24.80
CA LYS A 254 10.22 1.80 -24.53
C LYS A 254 11.75 1.66 -24.51
N ASP A 255 12.44 2.77 -24.33
CA ASP A 255 13.87 2.86 -24.16
C ASP A 255 14.22 3.16 -22.69
N ALA A 256 15.52 3.18 -22.37
CA ALA A 256 16.04 3.49 -21.04
C ALA A 256 16.46 4.98 -20.91
N GLU A 257 16.08 5.84 -21.86
CA GLU A 257 16.44 7.24 -21.86
C GLU A 257 15.54 8.06 -20.92
N ALA A 258 16.01 9.24 -20.55
CA ALA A 258 15.21 10.18 -19.77
C ALA A 258 14.33 11.01 -20.73
N HIS A 259 13.03 11.07 -20.43
CA HIS A 259 12.04 11.84 -21.17
C HIS A 259 11.28 12.75 -20.22
N ASP A 260 11.37 14.07 -20.43
CA ASP A 260 10.65 15.08 -19.64
C ASP A 260 10.84 14.96 -18.11
N GLY A 261 12.03 14.56 -17.66
CA GLY A 261 12.36 14.38 -16.23
C GLY A 261 12.01 13.01 -15.66
N LEU A 262 11.52 12.06 -16.46
CA LEU A 262 11.28 10.67 -16.08
C LEU A 262 12.19 9.72 -16.87
N ARG A 263 12.91 8.85 -16.18
CA ARG A 263 13.60 7.69 -16.78
C ARG A 263 12.95 6.40 -16.28
N LEU A 264 12.51 5.56 -17.20
CA LEU A 264 11.98 4.23 -16.87
C LEU A 264 13.14 3.21 -16.83
N VAL A 265 13.52 2.77 -15.63
CA VAL A 265 14.65 1.82 -15.44
C VAL A 265 14.37 0.44 -16.02
N ASP A 266 13.09 0.07 -16.14
CA ASP A 266 12.63 -1.14 -16.82
C ASP A 266 12.07 -0.84 -18.21
N GLY A 267 12.39 0.34 -18.78
CA GLY A 267 11.84 0.85 -20.03
C GLY A 267 11.96 -0.11 -21.20
N SER A 268 13.13 -0.71 -21.38
CA SER A 268 13.43 -1.70 -22.43
C SER A 268 13.13 -3.15 -22.06
N SER A 269 12.61 -3.40 -20.84
CA SER A 269 12.31 -4.76 -20.40
C SER A 269 11.05 -5.31 -21.08
N SER A 270 11.11 -6.54 -21.59
CA SER A 270 9.92 -7.26 -22.08
C SER A 270 8.94 -7.60 -20.96
N SER A 271 9.41 -7.67 -19.71
CA SER A 271 8.58 -7.88 -18.51
C SER A 271 8.00 -6.59 -17.92
N ARG A 272 8.24 -5.44 -18.56
CA ARG A 272 7.70 -4.14 -18.12
C ARG A 272 6.17 -4.11 -18.18
N SER A 273 5.55 -4.79 -19.15
CA SER A 273 4.10 -4.98 -19.16
C SER A 273 3.71 -6.19 -18.32
N LEU A 274 2.70 -6.01 -17.47
CA LEU A 274 2.08 -7.14 -16.77
C LEU A 274 1.36 -8.02 -17.79
N PRO A 275 1.49 -9.36 -17.69
CA PRO A 275 0.85 -10.27 -18.62
C PRO A 275 -0.67 -10.03 -18.71
N TRP A 276 -1.22 -10.26 -19.90
CA TRP A 276 -2.65 -10.24 -20.12
C TRP A 276 -3.26 -11.45 -19.42
N ILE A 277 -3.99 -11.21 -18.33
CA ILE A 277 -4.87 -12.22 -17.74
C ILE A 277 -6.22 -12.02 -18.44
N GLY A 278 -6.36 -12.56 -19.64
CA GLY A 278 -7.64 -12.65 -20.33
C GLY A 278 -7.82 -14.07 -20.80
N GLU A 279 -8.92 -14.65 -20.31
CA GLU A 279 -9.41 -16.01 -20.49
C GLU A 279 -8.45 -17.08 -19.96
N SER A 280 -8.78 -17.56 -18.75
CA SER A 280 -8.57 -18.96 -18.40
C SER A 280 -8.99 -19.81 -19.59
N SER A 281 -7.99 -20.36 -20.27
CA SER A 281 -8.16 -21.35 -21.32
C SER A 281 -8.72 -22.60 -20.64
N GLU A 282 -9.98 -22.90 -20.97
CA GLU A 282 -10.75 -24.14 -20.76
C GLU A 282 -10.93 -24.68 -19.33
#